data_AF-A0A3D5IVZ5-F1
#
_entry.id   AF-A0A3D5IVZ5-F1
#
_cell.length_a   1.000
_cell.length_b   1.000
_cell.length_c   1.000
_cell.angle_alpha   90.00
_cell.angle_beta   90.00
_cell.angle_gamma   90.00
#
_symmetry.space_group_name_H-M   'P 1'
#
loop_
_entity.id
_entity.type
_entity.pdbx_description
1 polymer ?
#
loop_
_entity_poly.entity_id
_entity_poly.type
_entity_poly.pdbx_seq_one_letter_code
_entity_poly.pdbx_strand_id
1 'polypeptide(L)'
;MEESRKRTSPIVYVIQEIVGTREGKPKINILGASEYGTFKFLLPELSQMIFSPGPLIFKLRKGLKDYTEEDYLLLTGDPAIIGVAVAIVSDITNGKFNLLKWDKQERKYYPIHINLFEKGDLDESN
;
A
#
# COMPACT_ATOMS: atom_id res chain seq x y z
N MET A 1 -16.88 -26.03 -9.93
CA MET A 1 -15.85 -25.66 -8.93
C MET A 1 -14.78 -24.94 -9.71
N GLU A 2 -14.80 -23.61 -9.68
CA GLU A 2 -13.85 -22.80 -10.42
C GLU A 2 -12.58 -22.69 -9.57
N GLU A 3 -11.51 -23.36 -10.01
CA GLU A 3 -10.20 -23.25 -9.40
C GLU A 3 -9.79 -21.77 -9.38
N SER A 4 -9.77 -21.19 -8.19
CA SER A 4 -9.18 -19.89 -7.94
C SER A 4 -7.76 -19.90 -8.50
N ARG A 5 -7.54 -19.21 -9.61
CA ARG A 5 -6.20 -18.94 -10.15
C ARG A 5 -5.38 -18.27 -9.04
N LYS A 6 -4.55 -19.04 -8.33
CA LYS A 6 -3.62 -18.49 -7.34
C LYS A 6 -2.73 -17.49 -8.08
N ARG A 7 -2.71 -16.24 -7.60
CA ARG A 7 -1.78 -15.24 -8.09
C ARG A 7 -0.37 -15.76 -7.87
N THR A 8 0.46 -15.66 -8.90
CA THR A 8 1.82 -16.22 -8.90
C THR A 8 2.83 -15.31 -8.22
N SER A 9 2.47 -14.03 -7.97
CA SER A 9 3.35 -13.05 -7.34
C SER A 9 2.51 -12.04 -6.54
N PRO A 10 3.06 -11.52 -5.41
CA PRO A 10 2.43 -10.45 -4.66
C PRO A 10 2.27 -9.16 -5.48
N ILE A 11 1.37 -8.30 -5.03
CA ILE A 11 1.13 -6.97 -5.59
C ILE A 11 1.64 -5.90 -4.62
N VAL A 12 2.34 -4.92 -5.17
CA VAL A 12 2.70 -3.69 -4.46
C VAL A 12 1.70 -2.61 -4.88
N TYR A 13 0.77 -2.31 -3.99
CA TYR A 13 -0.25 -1.28 -4.20
C TYR A 13 0.36 0.09 -3.92
N VAL A 14 0.59 0.86 -4.99
CA VAL A 14 1.04 2.23 -4.92
C VAL A 14 -0.21 3.10 -4.73
N ILE A 15 -0.37 3.66 -3.52
CA ILE A 15 -1.60 4.34 -3.12
C ILE A 15 -1.91 5.52 -4.03
N GLN A 16 -0.90 6.30 -4.38
CA GLN A 16 -1.01 7.41 -5.31
C GLN A 16 0.26 7.54 -6.15
N GLU A 17 0.11 7.88 -7.42
CA GLU A 17 1.27 8.19 -8.26
C GLU A 17 2.13 9.30 -7.65
N ILE A 18 3.44 9.20 -7.85
CA ILE A 18 4.41 10.10 -7.26
C ILE A 18 4.35 11.45 -7.98
N VAL A 19 4.55 12.52 -7.21
CA VAL A 19 4.63 13.87 -7.79
C VAL A 19 5.71 13.95 -8.88
N GLY A 20 5.37 14.51 -10.03
CA GLY A 20 6.23 14.63 -11.21
C GLY A 20 6.24 13.39 -12.12
N THR A 21 5.45 12.35 -11.83
CA THR A 21 5.36 11.15 -12.69
C THR A 21 4.82 11.52 -14.07
N ARG A 22 3.81 12.39 -14.14
CA ARG A 22 3.23 12.86 -15.41
C ARG A 22 4.21 13.65 -16.28
N GLU A 23 5.22 14.25 -15.66
CA GLU A 23 6.28 15.03 -16.32
C GLU A 23 7.54 14.20 -16.59
N GLY A 24 7.52 12.89 -16.30
CA GLY A 24 8.67 11.98 -16.44
C GLY A 24 9.78 12.22 -15.40
N LYS A 25 9.49 12.96 -14.32
CA LYS A 25 10.44 13.37 -13.28
C LYS A 25 9.88 13.07 -11.88
N PRO A 26 9.67 11.79 -11.53
CA PRO A 26 9.16 11.44 -10.21
C PRO A 26 10.10 11.92 -9.11
N LYS A 27 9.54 12.57 -8.08
CA LYS A 27 10.33 13.14 -6.96
C LYS A 27 11.01 12.09 -6.07
N ILE A 28 10.54 10.86 -6.09
CA ILE A 28 11.11 9.73 -5.35
C ILE A 28 11.24 8.51 -6.26
N ASN A 29 12.25 7.67 -6.00
CA ASN A 29 12.43 6.41 -6.71
C ASN A 29 11.71 5.29 -5.96
N ILE A 30 10.71 4.66 -6.61
CA ILE A 30 10.00 3.51 -6.07
C ILE A 30 10.39 2.19 -6.72
N LEU A 31 11.27 2.19 -7.72
CA LEU A 31 11.58 0.99 -8.51
C LEU A 31 12.10 -0.16 -7.64
N GLY A 32 12.86 0.12 -6.57
CA GLY A 32 13.32 -0.93 -5.65
C GLY A 32 12.17 -1.69 -4.96
N ALA A 33 10.96 -1.13 -4.89
CA ALA A 33 9.82 -1.84 -4.35
C ALA A 33 9.30 -2.95 -5.29
N SER A 34 9.70 -2.97 -6.58
CA SER A 34 9.28 -4.05 -7.49
C SER A 34 9.89 -5.40 -7.14
N GLU A 35 10.93 -5.44 -6.30
CA GLU A 35 11.49 -6.67 -5.75
C GLU A 35 10.46 -7.45 -4.91
N TYR A 36 9.44 -6.76 -4.38
CA TYR A 36 8.40 -7.34 -3.53
C TYR A 36 7.16 -7.78 -4.30
N GLY A 37 7.00 -7.39 -5.56
CA GLY A 37 5.81 -7.71 -6.34
C GLY A 37 5.55 -6.78 -7.52
N THR A 38 4.45 -7.03 -8.22
CA THR A 38 4.05 -6.20 -9.36
C THR A 38 3.35 -4.93 -8.88
N PHE A 39 3.69 -3.77 -9.43
CA PHE A 39 3.02 -2.52 -9.07
C PHE A 39 1.57 -2.48 -9.54
N LYS A 40 0.70 -1.98 -8.66
CA LYS A 40 -0.67 -1.59 -8.98
C LYS A 40 -0.93 -0.19 -8.44
N PHE A 41 -1.07 0.78 -9.35
CA PHE A 41 -1.34 2.17 -9.00
C PHE A 41 -2.84 2.36 -8.75
N LEU A 42 -3.20 2.96 -7.60
CA LEU A 42 -4.59 3.10 -7.20
C LEU A 42 -5.20 4.43 -7.62
N LEU A 43 -4.46 5.53 -7.46
CA LEU A 43 -4.95 6.87 -7.73
C LEU A 43 -3.91 7.72 -8.49
N PRO A 44 -4.37 8.62 -9.38
CA PRO A 44 -3.48 9.53 -10.09
C PRO A 44 -2.88 10.58 -9.16
N GLU A 45 -1.74 11.12 -9.56
CA GLU A 45 -0.92 12.11 -8.83
C GLU A 45 -1.73 13.28 -8.26
N LEU A 46 -2.67 13.83 -9.03
CA LEU A 46 -3.45 15.03 -8.67
C LEU A 46 -4.74 14.73 -7.90
N SER A 47 -4.94 13.50 -7.41
CA SER A 47 -6.09 13.18 -6.57
C SER A 47 -6.03 13.94 -5.25
N GLN A 48 -7.13 14.56 -4.85
CA GLN A 48 -7.24 15.36 -3.63
C GLN A 48 -8.50 14.98 -2.88
N MET A 49 -8.38 14.59 -1.61
CA MET A 49 -9.51 14.08 -0.83
C MET A 49 -10.60 15.13 -0.63
N ILE A 50 -10.22 16.41 -0.48
CA ILE A 50 -11.14 17.53 -0.19
C ILE A 50 -12.21 17.73 -1.28
N PHE A 51 -11.88 17.49 -2.55
CA PHE A 51 -12.80 17.77 -3.65
C PHE A 51 -13.78 16.63 -3.92
N SER A 52 -13.47 15.39 -3.50
CA SER A 52 -14.27 14.22 -3.88
C SER A 52 -14.01 13.00 -2.97
N PRO A 53 -14.34 13.06 -1.67
CA PRO A 53 -14.03 11.97 -0.73
C PRO A 53 -14.76 10.67 -1.10
N GLY A 54 -16.07 10.72 -1.41
CA GLY A 54 -16.87 9.54 -1.76
C GLY A 54 -16.35 8.78 -3.00
N PRO A 55 -16.21 9.45 -4.17
CA PRO A 55 -15.67 8.81 -5.36
C PRO A 55 -14.25 8.24 -5.19
N LEU A 56 -13.39 8.90 -4.41
CA LEU A 56 -12.04 8.42 -4.12
C LEU A 56 -12.06 7.16 -3.24
N ILE A 57 -12.88 7.15 -2.18
CA ILE A 57 -13.08 5.96 -1.35
C ILE A 57 -13.60 4.79 -2.20
N PHE A 58 -14.55 5.03 -3.10
CA PHE A 58 -15.06 4.00 -4.00
C PHE A 58 -13.97 3.43 -4.92
N LYS A 59 -13.12 4.29 -5.49
CA LYS A 59 -11.97 3.87 -6.31
C LYS A 59 -10.96 3.04 -5.49
N LEU A 60 -10.62 3.47 -4.28
CA LEU A 60 -9.73 2.74 -3.38
C LEU A 60 -10.30 1.36 -3.03
N ARG A 61 -11.56 1.29 -2.59
CA ARG A 61 -12.23 0.00 -2.29
C ARG A 61 -12.22 -0.94 -3.49
N LYS A 62 -12.54 -0.44 -4.69
CA LYS A 62 -12.50 -1.24 -5.91
C LYS A 62 -11.07 -1.70 -6.26
N GLY A 63 -10.08 -0.84 -6.06
CA GLY A 63 -8.67 -1.14 -6.32
C GLY A 63 -8.08 -2.16 -5.36
N LEU A 64 -8.48 -2.10 -4.09
CA LEU A 64 -7.98 -2.93 -2.98
C LEU A 64 -8.83 -4.18 -2.72
N LYS A 65 -9.93 -4.39 -3.44
CA LYS A 65 -10.90 -5.49 -3.19
C LYS A 65 -10.29 -6.90 -3.14
N ASP A 66 -9.17 -7.10 -3.83
CA ASP A 66 -8.49 -8.40 -3.95
C ASP A 66 -7.11 -8.36 -3.24
N TYR A 67 -6.95 -7.48 -2.26
CA TYR A 67 -5.74 -7.42 -1.41
C TYR A 67 -5.68 -8.66 -0.51
N THR A 68 -4.49 -9.23 -0.35
CA THR A 68 -4.23 -10.34 0.58
C THR A 68 -3.10 -10.00 1.55
N GLU A 69 -2.95 -10.79 2.62
CA GLU A 69 -1.85 -10.65 3.59
C GLU A 69 -0.45 -10.89 2.99
N GLU A 70 -0.35 -11.34 1.73
CA GLU A 70 0.92 -11.49 1.00
C GLU A 70 1.29 -10.21 0.22
N ASP A 71 0.32 -9.34 -0.04
CA ASP A 71 0.49 -8.09 -0.78
C ASP A 71 1.08 -6.97 0.10
N TYR A 72 1.54 -5.89 -0.54
CA TYR A 72 2.18 -4.76 0.13
C TYR A 72 1.52 -3.43 -0.22
N LEU A 73 1.46 -2.52 0.75
CA LEU A 73 1.15 -1.11 0.52
C LEU A 73 2.42 -0.28 0.44
N LEU A 74 2.55 0.49 -0.63
CA LEU A 74 3.56 1.53 -0.75
C LEU A 74 2.90 2.88 -0.48
N LEU A 75 3.29 3.50 0.64
CA LEU A 75 2.65 4.71 1.16
C LEU A 75 3.15 5.95 0.41
N THR A 76 2.41 6.35 -0.62
CA THR A 76 2.71 7.53 -1.44
C THR A 76 1.51 8.47 -1.53
N GLY A 77 1.79 9.77 -1.64
CA GLY A 77 0.79 10.80 -1.88
C GLY A 77 0.22 11.44 -0.62
N ASP A 78 -1.07 11.76 -0.68
CA ASP A 78 -1.81 12.51 0.35
C ASP A 78 -2.01 11.68 1.64
N PRO A 79 -1.69 12.24 2.83
CA PRO A 79 -1.84 11.53 4.11
C PRO A 79 -3.25 11.01 4.43
N ALA A 80 -4.28 11.75 4.04
CA ALA A 80 -5.67 11.32 4.27
C ALA A 80 -6.02 10.15 3.34
N ILE A 81 -5.58 10.18 2.08
CA ILE A 81 -5.75 9.07 1.13
C ILE A 81 -5.02 7.83 1.64
N ILE A 82 -3.79 7.99 2.13
CA ILE A 82 -3.01 6.91 2.75
C ILE A 82 -3.77 6.30 3.93
N GLY A 83 -4.25 7.13 4.86
CA GLY A 83 -5.01 6.66 6.03
C GLY A 83 -6.25 5.85 5.65
N VAL A 84 -7.01 6.32 4.65
CA VAL A 84 -8.19 5.61 4.15
C VAL A 84 -7.83 4.27 3.50
N ALA A 85 -6.77 4.23 2.69
CA ALA A 85 -6.33 2.98 2.04
C ALA A 85 -5.89 1.93 3.08
N VAL A 86 -5.13 2.35 4.10
CA VAL A 86 -4.72 1.48 5.21
C VAL A 86 -5.93 0.99 5.99
N ALA A 87 -6.90 1.86 6.27
CA ALA A 87 -8.14 1.47 6.96
C ALA A 87 -8.97 0.44 6.15
N ILE A 88 -9.08 0.61 4.83
CA ILE A 88 -9.76 -0.34 3.95
C ILE A 88 -9.06 -1.71 3.98
N VAL A 89 -7.73 -1.73 3.88
CA VAL A 89 -6.98 -2.99 3.89
C VAL A 89 -7.09 -3.68 5.23
N SER A 90 -6.94 -2.94 6.33
CA SER A 90 -7.14 -3.45 7.68
C SER A 90 -8.54 -4.07 7.88
N ASP A 91 -9.58 -3.49 7.29
CA ASP A 91 -10.95 -4.03 7.32
C ASP A 91 -11.05 -5.36 6.55
N ILE A 92 -10.40 -5.45 5.37
CA ILE A 92 -10.40 -6.65 4.52
C ILE A 92 -9.65 -7.82 5.19
N THR A 93 -8.54 -7.54 5.87
CA THR A 93 -7.62 -8.56 6.39
C THR A 93 -7.69 -8.72 7.90
N ASN A 94 -8.71 -8.14 8.54
CA ASN A 94 -8.88 -8.18 9.99
C ASN A 94 -7.60 -7.74 10.73
N GLY A 95 -7.07 -6.57 10.33
CA GLY A 95 -5.93 -5.93 10.98
C GLY A 95 -4.54 -6.40 10.53
N LYS A 96 -4.45 -7.30 9.55
CA LYS A 96 -3.17 -7.89 9.09
C LYS A 96 -2.74 -7.43 7.71
N PHE A 97 -1.64 -6.70 7.58
CA PHE A 97 -1.21 -6.20 6.27
C PHE A 97 0.26 -5.83 6.25
N ASN A 98 0.84 -5.66 5.07
CA ASN A 98 2.25 -5.32 4.92
C ASN A 98 2.43 -3.93 4.33
N LEU A 99 3.41 -3.20 4.85
CA LEU A 99 3.85 -1.90 4.35
C LEU A 99 5.27 -2.01 3.81
N LEU A 100 5.61 -1.22 2.80
CA LEU A 100 7.00 -1.03 2.37
C LEU A 100 7.52 0.33 2.86
N LYS A 101 8.54 0.29 3.72
CA LYS A 101 9.23 1.48 4.22
C LYS A 101 10.56 1.64 3.52
N TRP A 102 10.82 2.83 2.99
CA TRP A 102 12.12 3.18 2.44
C TRP A 102 13.13 3.48 3.56
N ASP A 103 14.27 2.81 3.51
CA ASP A 103 15.45 3.16 4.30
C ASP A 103 16.41 4.02 3.48
N LYS A 104 16.74 5.20 4.01
CA LYS A 104 17.60 6.18 3.31
C LYS A 104 19.08 5.81 3.36
N GLN A 105 19.54 5.12 4.41
CA GLN A 105 20.94 4.75 4.58
C GLN A 105 21.29 3.59 3.66
N GLU A 106 20.46 2.55 3.68
CA GLU A 106 20.66 1.35 2.87
C GLU A 106 20.11 1.46 1.45
N ARG A 107 19.31 2.51 1.19
CA ARG A 107 18.69 2.78 -0.11
C ARG A 107 17.88 1.59 -0.64
N LYS A 108 17.10 0.97 0.24
CA LYS A 108 16.20 -0.14 -0.11
C LYS A 108 14.89 -0.05 0.66
N TYR A 109 13.89 -0.79 0.17
CA TYR A 109 12.63 -0.96 0.88
C TYR A 109 12.75 -2.12 1.86
N TYR A 110 12.09 -1.97 3.02
CA TYR A 110 11.92 -3.01 4.03
C TYR A 110 10.43 -3.29 4.22
N PRO A 111 10.03 -4.57 4.30
CA PRO A 111 8.68 -4.94 4.65
C PRO A 111 8.46 -4.70 6.14
N ILE A 112 7.29 -4.16 6.47
CA ILE A 112 6.79 -4.07 7.84
C ILE A 112 5.48 -4.85 7.87
N HIS A 113 5.46 -5.92 8.66
CA HIS A 113 4.28 -6.74 8.87
C HIS A 113 3.48 -6.15 10.03
N ILE A 114 2.23 -5.80 9.77
CA ILE A 114 1.32 -5.20 10.73
C ILE A 114 0.30 -6.26 11.13
N ASN A 115 0.09 -6.40 12.44
CA ASN A 115 -1.03 -7.13 13.04
C ASN A 115 -1.63 -6.27 14.16
N LEU A 116 -2.68 -5.51 13.86
CA LEU A 116 -3.25 -4.52 14.80
C LEU A 116 -3.85 -5.12 16.07
N PHE A 117 -4.17 -6.41 16.04
CA PHE A 117 -4.79 -7.12 17.16
C PHE A 117 -3.81 -8.07 17.87
N GLU A 118 -2.54 -8.05 17.48
CA GLU A 118 -1.50 -8.73 18.21
C GLU A 118 -1.38 -8.09 19.60
N LYS A 119 -1.72 -8.87 20.61
CA LYS A 119 -1.36 -8.54 21.99
C LYS A 119 0.10 -8.91 22.10
N GLY A 120 0.99 -7.94 21.88
CA GLY A 120 2.42 -8.20 21.98
C GLY A 120 2.72 -8.94 23.28
N ASP A 121 3.51 -10.01 23.21
CA ASP A 121 4.26 -10.42 24.39
C ASP A 121 5.19 -9.23 24.70
N LEU A 122 4.90 -8.54 25.81
CA LEU A 122 5.74 -7.48 26.35
C LEU A 122 7.02 -8.13 26.88
N ASP A 123 7.87 -8.64 26.00
CA ASP A 123 9.28 -8.81 26.32
C ASP A 123 9.94 -7.44 26.22
N GLU A 124 9.66 -6.59 27.21
CA GLU A 124 10.49 -5.45 27.60
C GLU A 124 11.81 -5.96 28.22
N SER A 125 12.54 -6.81 27.49
CA SER A 125 13.86 -7.28 27.90
C SER A 125 14.94 -6.42 27.23
N ASN A 126 15.28 -5.35 27.95
CA ASN A 126 16.54 -4.56 27.97
C ASN A 126 17.18 -4.08 26.65
#